data_AF-A0A5J4XKT4-F1
#
_entry.id   AF-A0A5J4XKT4-F1
#
_cell.length_a   1.000
_cell.length_b   1.000
_cell.length_c   1.000
_cell.angle_alpha   90.00
_cell.angle_beta   90.00
_cell.angle_gamma   90.00
#
_symmetry.space_group_name_H-M   'P 1'
#
loop_
_entity.id
_entity.type
_entity.pdbx_description
1 polymer ?
#
loop_
_entity_poly.entity_id
_entity_poly.type
_entity_poly.pdbx_seq_one_letter_code
_entity_poly.pdbx_strand_id
1 'polypeptide(L)'
;MSPLSGEAQARKEYLDQFSRAQQIRTQRYKQLEKGFDAVLQTHDESQYKTIMAEVTVVFKVCSEAINSAEAGLRDMRQDDLADMLRTVQANEQEKLHLTLILQALRQSHARGFSWQTHAPAEVQSKPDLPQQSCHCCTTAEPSEEEFTAAKGEALQGLQVAIDNINDVLEELKYAEAEYNE
;
A
#
# COMPACT_ATOMS: atom_id res chain seq x y z
N MET A 1 -43.08 -3.22 -13.74
CA MET A 1 -41.85 -2.92 -12.98
C MET A 1 -41.16 -1.79 -13.72
N SER A 2 -41.06 -0.60 -13.13
CA SER A 2 -40.54 0.58 -13.81
C SER A 2 -39.01 0.48 -13.97
N PRO A 3 -38.44 0.81 -15.14
CA PRO A 3 -37.01 0.67 -15.43
C PRO A 3 -36.10 1.44 -14.45
N LEU A 4 -36.58 2.57 -13.92
CA LEU A 4 -35.88 3.37 -12.91
C LEU A 4 -35.56 2.61 -11.61
N SER A 5 -36.37 1.61 -11.25
CA SER A 5 -36.12 0.78 -10.05
C SER A 5 -34.98 -0.23 -10.26
N GLY A 6 -34.70 -0.62 -11.51
CA GLY A 6 -33.63 -1.58 -11.83
C GLY A 6 -32.25 -0.93 -11.84
N GLU A 7 -32.16 0.28 -12.40
CA GLU A 7 -30.91 1.04 -12.43
C GLU A 7 -30.49 1.51 -11.04
N ALA A 8 -31.43 1.99 -10.21
CA ALA A 8 -31.11 2.37 -8.83
C ALA A 8 -30.56 1.17 -8.02
N GLN A 9 -31.16 -0.02 -8.20
CA GLN A 9 -30.71 -1.24 -7.54
C GLN A 9 -29.33 -1.68 -8.02
N ALA A 10 -29.08 -1.67 -9.33
CA ALA A 10 -27.77 -2.03 -9.91
C ALA A 10 -26.66 -1.09 -9.44
N ARG A 11 -26.93 0.23 -9.40
CA ARG A 11 -26.00 1.24 -8.88
C ARG A 11 -25.59 0.92 -7.45
N LYS A 12 -26.58 0.66 -6.59
CA LYS A 12 -26.34 0.31 -5.19
C LYS A 12 -25.49 -0.95 -5.06
N GLU A 13 -25.75 -1.98 -5.86
CA GLU A 13 -24.94 -3.21 -5.86
C GLU A 13 -23.47 -2.95 -6.21
N TYR A 14 -23.20 -2.04 -7.15
CA TYR A 14 -21.83 -1.62 -7.47
C TYR A 14 -21.14 -0.86 -6.33
N LEU A 15 -21.86 0.04 -5.65
CA LEU A 15 -21.33 0.78 -4.50
C LEU A 15 -21.10 -0.13 -3.27
N ASP A 16 -21.99 -1.09 -3.04
CA ASP A 16 -21.84 -2.12 -2.00
C ASP A 16 -20.62 -3.01 -2.29
N GLN A 17 -20.44 -3.43 -3.54
CA GLN A 17 -19.28 -4.21 -3.98
C GLN A 17 -17.97 -3.44 -3.73
N PHE A 18 -17.93 -2.16 -4.10
CA PHE A 18 -16.79 -1.28 -3.85
C PHE A 18 -16.50 -1.14 -2.36
N SER A 19 -17.51 -0.81 -1.55
CA SER A 19 -17.39 -0.63 -0.10
C SER A 19 -16.85 -1.89 0.58
N ARG A 20 -17.37 -3.07 0.20
CA ARG A 20 -16.89 -4.35 0.71
C ARG A 20 -15.42 -4.59 0.35
N ALA A 21 -15.02 -4.29 -0.88
CA ALA A 21 -13.64 -4.43 -1.32
C ALA A 21 -12.70 -3.49 -0.52
N GLN A 22 -13.12 -2.26 -0.21
CA GLN A 22 -12.32 -1.32 0.60
C GLN A 22 -12.18 -1.76 2.06
N GLN A 23 -13.23 -2.31 2.66
CA GLN A 23 -13.16 -2.88 4.00
C GLN A 23 -12.17 -4.05 4.07
N ILE A 24 -12.21 -4.94 3.06
CA ILE A 24 -11.27 -6.05 2.94
C ILE A 24 -9.83 -5.52 2.82
N ARG A 25 -9.57 -4.54 1.95
CA ARG A 25 -8.23 -3.94 1.79
C ARG A 25 -7.70 -3.37 3.10
N THR A 26 -8.53 -2.62 3.83
CA THR A 26 -8.17 -2.05 5.13
C THR A 26 -7.74 -3.12 6.14
N GLN A 27 -8.46 -4.24 6.21
CA GLN A 27 -8.10 -5.35 7.09
C GLN A 27 -6.77 -5.99 6.68
N ARG A 28 -6.53 -6.15 5.38
CA ARG A 28 -5.31 -6.75 4.84
C ARG A 28 -4.08 -5.85 5.00
N TYR A 29 -4.19 -4.53 4.85
CA TYR A 29 -3.09 -3.62 5.19
C TYR A 29 -2.69 -3.75 6.67
N LYS A 30 -3.67 -3.83 7.58
CA LYS A 30 -3.38 -4.05 9.02
C LYS A 30 -2.69 -5.39 9.27
N GLN A 31 -3.07 -6.44 8.54
CA GLN A 31 -2.40 -7.74 8.63
C GLN A 31 -0.97 -7.69 8.07
N LEU A 32 -0.77 -6.99 6.95
CA LEU A 32 0.54 -6.79 6.32
C LEU A 32 1.50 -6.05 7.26
N GLU A 33 1.03 -4.95 7.87
CA GLU A 33 1.79 -4.15 8.83
C GLU A 33 2.21 -4.99 10.04
N LYS A 34 1.25 -5.67 10.68
CA LYS A 34 1.54 -6.55 11.83
C LYS A 34 2.51 -7.68 11.48
N GLY A 35 2.32 -8.30 10.31
CA GLY A 35 3.21 -9.36 9.83
C GLY A 35 4.63 -8.85 9.62
N PHE A 36 4.77 -7.64 9.08
CA PHE A 36 6.08 -7.02 8.86
C PHE A 36 6.76 -6.61 10.17
N ASP A 37 6.02 -6.04 11.12
CA ASP A 37 6.58 -5.71 12.44
C ASP A 37 7.12 -6.95 13.17
N ALA A 38 6.47 -8.10 13.00
CA ALA A 38 7.00 -9.37 13.51
C ALA A 38 8.35 -9.74 12.88
N VAL A 39 8.52 -9.55 11.56
CA VAL A 39 9.81 -9.77 10.87
C VAL A 39 10.91 -8.91 11.48
N LEU A 40 10.61 -7.63 11.78
CA LEU A 40 11.60 -6.73 12.36
C LEU A 40 12.01 -7.13 13.79
N GLN A 41 11.17 -7.88 14.51
CA GLN A 41 11.44 -8.35 15.87
C GLN A 41 12.12 -9.72 15.91
N THR A 42 11.70 -10.65 15.05
CA THR A 42 12.14 -12.05 15.10
C THR A 42 13.20 -12.39 14.05
N HIS A 43 13.37 -11.54 13.04
CA HIS A 43 14.15 -11.80 11.82
C HIS A 43 13.66 -13.02 11.01
N ASP A 44 12.49 -13.59 11.32
CA ASP A 44 11.88 -14.67 10.57
C ASP A 44 10.85 -14.12 9.56
N GLU A 45 11.10 -14.36 8.28
CA GLU A 45 10.24 -13.92 7.17
C GLU A 45 9.16 -14.95 6.78
N SER A 46 9.16 -16.16 7.36
CA SER A 46 8.34 -17.29 6.90
C SER A 46 6.84 -16.96 6.90
N GLN A 47 6.30 -16.50 8.03
CA GLN A 47 4.90 -16.12 8.15
C GLN A 47 4.54 -14.91 7.29
N TYR A 48 5.45 -13.94 7.21
CA TYR A 48 5.24 -12.73 6.41
C TYR A 48 5.17 -13.03 4.91
N LYS A 49 5.96 -13.99 4.40
CA LYS A 49 5.86 -14.46 3.01
C LYS A 49 4.50 -15.09 2.70
N THR A 50 3.93 -15.85 3.64
CA THR A 50 2.57 -16.39 3.51
C THR A 50 1.54 -15.25 3.47
N ILE A 51 1.64 -14.28 4.38
CA ILE A 51 0.77 -13.09 4.38
C ILE A 51 0.87 -12.34 3.06
N MET A 52 2.08 -12.12 2.53
CA MET A 52 2.29 -11.46 1.23
C MET A 52 1.60 -12.19 0.08
N ALA A 53 1.73 -13.52 0.02
CA ALA A 53 1.06 -14.33 -1.00
C ALA A 53 -0.47 -14.23 -0.89
N GLU A 54 -1.02 -14.32 0.32
CA GLU A 54 -2.46 -14.19 0.57
C GLU A 54 -2.98 -12.79 0.20
N VAL A 55 -2.30 -11.74 0.67
CA VAL A 55 -2.69 -10.33 0.42
C VAL A 55 -2.66 -10.03 -1.08
N THR A 56 -1.66 -10.52 -1.80
CA THR A 56 -1.57 -10.33 -3.27
C THR A 56 -2.79 -10.89 -3.99
N VAL A 57 -3.24 -12.10 -3.62
CA VAL A 57 -4.43 -12.72 -4.21
C VAL A 57 -5.69 -11.93 -3.84
N VAL A 58 -5.83 -11.55 -2.57
CA VAL A 58 -7.01 -10.79 -2.11
C VAL A 58 -7.09 -9.42 -2.79
N PHE A 59 -5.96 -8.73 -2.92
CA PHE A 59 -5.91 -7.42 -3.57
C PHE A 59 -6.27 -7.50 -5.04
N LYS A 60 -5.81 -8.55 -5.74
CA LYS A 60 -6.24 -8.81 -7.13
C LYS A 60 -7.76 -8.97 -7.23
N VAL A 61 -8.37 -9.79 -6.36
CA VAL A 61 -9.83 -9.99 -6.34
C VAL A 61 -10.57 -8.67 -6.04
N CYS A 62 -10.08 -7.87 -5.08
CA CYS A 62 -10.66 -6.56 -4.79
C CYS A 62 -10.57 -5.61 -6.01
N SER A 63 -9.43 -5.58 -6.70
CA SER A 63 -9.26 -4.75 -7.89
C SER A 63 -10.18 -5.18 -9.03
N GLU A 64 -10.30 -6.49 -9.28
CA GLU A 64 -11.22 -7.03 -10.30
C GLU A 64 -12.68 -6.68 -9.98
N ALA A 65 -13.10 -6.82 -8.72
CA ALA A 65 -14.43 -6.44 -8.27
C ALA A 65 -14.70 -4.94 -8.49
N ILE A 66 -13.76 -4.06 -8.14
CA ILE A 66 -13.93 -2.61 -8.30
C ILE A 66 -13.90 -2.20 -9.78
N ASN A 67 -13.05 -2.82 -10.60
CA ASN A 67 -13.04 -2.57 -12.05
C ASN A 67 -14.37 -2.98 -12.70
N SER A 68 -14.98 -4.08 -12.24
CA SER A 68 -16.30 -4.50 -12.70
C SER A 68 -17.38 -3.50 -12.29
N ALA A 69 -17.34 -3.01 -11.04
CA ALA A 69 -18.27 -1.98 -10.55
C ALA A 69 -18.13 -0.67 -11.33
N GLU A 70 -16.90 -0.22 -11.58
CA GLU A 70 -16.61 0.97 -12.39
C GLU A 70 -17.18 0.82 -13.81
N ALA A 71 -16.93 -0.30 -14.48
CA ALA A 71 -17.46 -0.56 -15.82
C ALA A 71 -18.99 -0.52 -15.85
N GLY A 72 -19.63 -1.16 -14.86
CA GLY A 72 -21.08 -1.14 -14.73
C GLY A 72 -21.66 0.25 -14.51
N LEU A 73 -21.00 1.10 -13.72
CA LEU A 73 -21.39 2.50 -13.54
C LEU A 73 -21.26 3.31 -14.84
N ARG A 74 -20.19 3.10 -15.62
CA ARG A 74 -20.02 3.75 -16.94
C ARG A 74 -21.09 3.33 -17.94
N ASP A 75 -21.45 2.05 -17.95
CA ASP A 75 -22.54 1.53 -18.80
C ASP A 75 -23.87 2.23 -18.50
N MET A 76 -24.09 2.58 -17.23
CA MET A 76 -25.25 3.34 -16.74
C MET A 76 -25.09 4.87 -16.82
N ARG A 77 -24.03 5.37 -17.47
CA ARG A 77 -23.71 6.81 -17.58
C ARG A 77 -23.56 7.52 -16.23
N GLN A 78 -23.09 6.79 -15.23
CA GLN A 78 -22.73 7.32 -13.91
C GLN A 78 -21.22 7.61 -13.88
N ASP A 79 -20.77 8.50 -14.77
CA ASP A 79 -19.36 8.77 -15.00
C ASP A 79 -18.68 9.35 -13.76
N ASP A 80 -19.33 10.25 -13.01
CA ASP A 80 -18.79 10.83 -11.78
C ASP A 80 -18.50 9.75 -10.72
N LEU A 81 -19.44 8.81 -10.50
CA LEU A 81 -19.25 7.67 -9.59
C LEU A 81 -18.12 6.75 -10.06
N ALA A 82 -18.06 6.48 -11.37
CA ALA A 82 -17.01 5.65 -11.95
C ALA A 82 -15.62 6.30 -11.80
N ASP A 83 -15.52 7.61 -12.00
CA ASP A 83 -14.27 8.36 -11.87
C ASP A 83 -13.80 8.46 -10.42
N MET A 84 -14.72 8.56 -9.45
CA MET A 84 -14.39 8.41 -8.03
C MET A 84 -13.84 7.02 -7.71
N LEU A 85 -14.46 5.94 -8.20
CA LEU A 85 -13.94 4.57 -8.05
C LEU A 85 -12.54 4.41 -8.64
N ARG A 86 -12.30 4.97 -9.83
CA ARG A 86 -11.00 4.96 -10.51
C ARG A 86 -9.95 5.71 -9.71
N THR A 87 -10.30 6.87 -9.15
CA THR A 87 -9.40 7.69 -8.32
C THR A 87 -8.98 6.92 -7.07
N VAL A 88 -9.91 6.22 -6.42
CA VAL A 88 -9.58 5.37 -5.27
C VAL A 88 -8.70 4.20 -5.69
N GLN A 89 -8.93 3.55 -6.85
CA GLN A 89 -8.02 2.50 -7.35
C GLN A 89 -6.58 3.00 -7.54
N ALA A 90 -6.41 4.18 -8.14
CA ALA A 90 -5.08 4.75 -8.40
C ALA A 90 -4.34 5.05 -7.09
N ASN A 91 -5.02 5.67 -6.11
CA ASN A 91 -4.41 5.94 -4.81
C ASN A 91 -4.16 4.65 -4.00
N GLU A 92 -5.01 3.62 -4.14
CA GLU A 92 -4.76 2.32 -3.50
C GLU A 92 -3.55 1.59 -4.09
N GLN A 93 -3.32 1.70 -5.40
CA GLN A 93 -2.11 1.20 -6.03
C GLN A 93 -0.86 1.92 -5.50
N GLU A 94 -0.91 3.25 -5.42
CA GLU A 94 0.20 4.06 -4.93
C GLU A 94 0.50 3.79 -3.46
N LYS A 95 -0.55 3.74 -2.62
CA LYS A 95 -0.46 3.37 -1.21
C LYS A 95 0.22 2.01 -1.01
N LEU A 96 -0.15 0.99 -1.79
CA LEU A 96 0.51 -0.31 -1.73
C LEU A 96 1.98 -0.20 -2.12
N HIS A 97 2.28 0.49 -3.22
CA HIS A 97 3.66 0.66 -3.71
C HIS A 97 4.56 1.31 -2.65
N LEU A 98 4.11 2.42 -2.07
CA LEU A 98 4.84 3.16 -1.04
C LEU A 98 4.94 2.36 0.27
N THR A 99 3.92 1.59 0.62
CA THR A 99 3.98 0.66 1.76
C THR A 99 5.13 -0.35 1.58
N LEU A 100 5.27 -0.93 0.39
CA LEU A 100 6.34 -1.90 0.09
C LEU A 100 7.72 -1.23 0.08
N ILE A 101 7.84 -0.02 -0.46
CA ILE A 101 9.09 0.77 -0.40
C ILE A 101 9.49 1.01 1.05
N LEU A 102 8.56 1.48 1.89
CA LEU A 102 8.83 1.73 3.31
C LEU A 102 9.24 0.47 4.06
N GLN A 103 8.63 -0.67 3.74
CA GLN A 103 9.02 -1.97 4.31
C GLN A 103 10.45 -2.35 3.88
N ALA A 104 10.79 -2.20 2.60
CA ALA A 104 12.15 -2.46 2.11
C ALA A 104 13.20 -1.54 2.76
N LEU A 105 12.88 -0.25 2.91
CA LEU A 105 13.75 0.73 3.59
C LEU A 105 13.93 0.37 5.07
N ARG A 106 12.85 0.07 5.79
CA ARG A 106 12.90 -0.34 7.20
C ARG A 106 13.70 -1.63 7.39
N GLN A 107 13.53 -2.60 6.49
CA GLN A 107 14.26 -3.86 6.55
C GLN A 107 15.75 -3.66 6.28
N SER A 108 16.11 -2.82 5.31
CA SER A 108 17.51 -2.47 5.01
C SER A 108 18.17 -1.79 6.21
N HIS A 109 17.48 -0.81 6.81
CA HIS A 109 17.93 -0.14 8.03
C HIS A 109 18.10 -1.09 9.22
N ALA A 110 17.23 -2.10 9.36
CA ALA A 110 17.33 -3.10 10.42
C ALA A 110 18.50 -4.09 10.22
N ARG A 111 18.97 -4.28 8.98
CA ARG A 111 20.13 -5.13 8.66
C ARG A 111 21.47 -4.45 8.93
N GLY A 112 21.48 -3.13 9.13
CA GLY A 112 22.69 -2.37 9.39
C GLY A 112 23.19 -1.60 8.16
N PHE A 113 23.52 -0.33 8.36
CA PHE A 113 24.32 0.49 7.46
C PHE A 113 25.65 0.82 8.14
N SER A 114 26.73 0.94 7.37
CA SER A 114 28.06 1.31 7.86
C SER A 114 28.02 2.59 8.71
N TRP A 115 27.24 3.58 8.29
CA TRP A 115 27.11 4.88 8.97
C TRP A 115 26.32 4.83 10.28
N GLN A 116 25.53 3.77 10.53
CA GLN A 116 24.86 3.57 11.83
C GLN A 116 25.83 3.19 12.95
N THR A 117 27.03 2.75 12.60
CA THR A 117 28.07 2.31 13.54
C THR A 117 29.01 3.43 13.98
N HIS A 118 28.79 4.67 13.52
CA HIS A 118 29.57 5.84 13.94
C HIS A 118 29.21 6.29 15.37
N ALA A 119 29.46 5.44 16.36
CA ALA A 119 29.87 5.94 17.67
C ALA A 119 31.22 6.68 17.50
N PRO A 120 31.51 7.76 18.25
CA PRO A 120 32.85 8.35 18.25
C PRO A 120 33.84 7.30 18.76
N ALA A 121 34.52 6.62 17.85
CA ALA A 121 35.45 5.55 18.18
C ALA A 121 36.76 6.15 18.70
N GLU A 122 37.03 5.92 19.98
CA GLU A 122 38.41 5.86 20.46
C GLU A 122 39.17 4.79 19.66
N VAL A 123 40.28 5.22 19.07
CA VAL A 123 41.18 4.45 18.22
C VAL A 123 41.70 3.24 18.97
N GLN A 124 41.36 2.03 18.54
CA GLN A 124 42.18 0.84 18.77
C GLN A 124 42.27 -0.03 17.50
N SER A 125 43.50 -0.35 17.18
CA SER A 125 43.97 -0.90 15.90
C SER A 125 44.07 -2.43 15.88
N LYS A 126 43.75 -3.01 14.69
CA LYS A 126 44.16 -4.31 14.09
C LYS A 126 43.44 -5.60 14.53
N PRO A 127 43.50 -6.72 13.74
CA PRO A 127 44.12 -6.93 12.42
C PRO A 127 43.19 -7.50 11.32
N ASP A 128 43.71 -7.51 10.09
CA ASP A 128 43.18 -8.07 8.84
C ASP A 128 42.54 -9.46 8.94
N LEU A 129 41.26 -9.53 8.56
CA LEU A 129 40.63 -10.74 8.03
C LEU A 129 40.39 -10.51 6.52
N PRO A 130 40.66 -11.50 5.65
CA PRO A 130 40.39 -11.34 4.23
C PRO A 130 38.88 -11.37 4.01
N GLN A 131 38.27 -10.19 3.93
CA GLN A 131 36.91 -10.03 3.41
C GLN A 131 36.91 -10.49 1.96
N GLN A 132 36.36 -11.68 1.74
CA GLN A 132 36.00 -12.15 0.40
C GLN A 132 34.80 -11.34 -0.08
N SER A 133 35.09 -10.14 -0.60
CA SER A 133 34.13 -9.29 -1.29
C SER A 133 33.79 -9.92 -2.63
N CYS A 134 32.58 -10.46 -2.74
CA CYS A 134 32.04 -10.92 -4.01
C CYS A 134 31.76 -9.69 -4.90
N HIS A 135 32.57 -9.50 -5.93
CA HIS A 135 32.57 -8.33 -6.82
C HIS A 135 31.35 -8.23 -7.76
N CYS A 136 30.33 -9.08 -7.64
CA CYS A 136 29.14 -9.05 -8.49
C CYS A 136 27.89 -8.44 -7.84
N CYS A 137 27.97 -7.96 -6.59
CA CYS A 137 26.78 -7.51 -5.84
C CYS A 137 26.96 -6.20 -5.04
N THR A 138 27.86 -5.30 -5.45
CA THR A 138 28.00 -4.01 -4.76
C THR A 138 27.00 -2.99 -5.30
N THR A 139 25.73 -3.09 -4.91
CA THR A 139 24.90 -1.88 -4.85
C THR A 139 25.50 -1.01 -3.76
N ALA A 140 25.98 0.18 -4.11
CA ALA A 140 26.53 1.12 -3.14
C ALA A 140 25.52 1.35 -2.01
N GLU A 141 25.98 1.30 -0.77
CA GLU A 141 25.17 1.63 0.40
C GLU A 141 24.71 3.10 0.29
N PRO A 142 23.41 3.42 0.50
CA PRO A 142 22.95 4.79 0.47
C PRO A 142 23.54 5.58 1.65
N SER A 143 23.79 6.87 1.46
CA SER A 143 24.12 7.77 2.56
C SER A 143 22.94 7.93 3.54
N GLU A 144 23.23 8.39 4.76
CA GLU A 144 22.20 8.69 5.76
C GLU A 144 21.18 9.72 5.24
N GLU A 145 21.66 10.73 4.50
CA GLU A 145 20.82 11.77 3.89
C GLU A 145 19.90 11.19 2.81
N GLU A 146 20.42 10.38 1.89
CA GLU A 146 19.63 9.72 0.84
C GLU A 146 18.58 8.78 1.44
N PHE A 147 18.96 7.98 2.45
CA PHE A 147 18.02 7.10 3.14
C PHE A 147 16.90 7.90 3.83
N THR A 148 17.27 8.97 4.54
CA THR A 148 16.32 9.81 5.27
C THR A 148 15.36 10.52 4.32
N ALA A 149 15.89 11.06 3.21
CA ALA A 149 15.09 11.68 2.16
C ALA A 149 14.10 10.68 1.54
N ALA A 150 14.57 9.52 1.09
CA ALA A 150 13.73 8.49 0.48
C ALA A 150 12.62 7.99 1.42
N LYS A 151 12.96 7.80 2.72
CA LYS A 151 11.97 7.43 3.74
C LYS A 151 10.95 8.55 3.96
N GLY A 152 11.39 9.81 4.00
CA GLY A 152 10.53 10.98 4.15
C GLY A 152 9.55 11.13 3.00
N GLU A 153 10.04 11.04 1.76
CA GLU A 153 9.23 11.09 0.54
C GLU A 153 8.19 9.97 0.51
N ALA A 154 8.60 8.74 0.83
CA ALA A 154 7.69 7.61 0.84
C ALA A 154 6.60 7.73 1.92
N LEU A 155 6.93 8.26 3.10
CA LEU A 155 5.94 8.54 4.15
C LEU A 155 4.96 9.64 3.73
N GLN A 156 5.47 10.73 3.15
CA GLN A 156 4.63 11.83 2.69
C GLN A 156 3.69 11.38 1.56
N GLY A 157 4.20 10.66 0.56
CA GLY A 157 3.38 10.11 -0.51
C GLY A 157 2.33 9.14 0.00
N LEU A 158 2.68 8.31 0.99
CA LEU A 158 1.74 7.37 1.59
C LEU A 158 0.59 8.11 2.28
N GLN A 159 0.90 9.18 3.02
CA GLN A 159 -0.11 10.01 3.68
C GLN A 159 -1.02 10.70 2.66
N VAL A 160 -0.46 11.28 1.60
CA VAL A 160 -1.24 11.89 0.51
C VAL A 160 -2.19 10.89 -0.13
N ALA A 161 -1.72 9.67 -0.42
CA ALA A 161 -2.57 8.62 -0.99
C ALA A 161 -3.71 8.24 -0.04
N ILE A 162 -3.44 8.15 1.28
CA ILE A 162 -4.46 7.86 2.30
C ILE A 162 -5.51 8.99 2.37
N ASP A 163 -5.07 10.24 2.39
CA ASP A 163 -5.96 11.40 2.49
C ASP A 163 -6.86 11.48 1.26
N ASN A 164 -6.29 11.36 0.06
CA ASN A 164 -7.06 11.32 -1.19
C ASN A 164 -8.09 10.18 -1.21
N ILE A 165 -7.75 9.00 -0.69
CA ILE A 165 -8.71 7.89 -0.57
C ILE A 165 -9.85 8.29 0.36
N ASN A 166 -9.54 8.84 1.53
CA ASN A 166 -10.54 9.20 2.52
C ASN A 166 -11.48 10.29 2.01
N ASP A 167 -10.94 11.31 1.33
CA ASP A 167 -11.71 12.42 0.75
C ASP A 167 -12.72 11.88 -0.28
N VAL A 168 -12.26 11.05 -1.23
CA VAL A 168 -13.15 10.46 -2.25
C VAL A 168 -14.15 9.48 -1.63
N LEU A 169 -13.77 8.73 -0.59
CA LEU A 169 -14.71 7.87 0.14
C LEU A 169 -15.77 8.67 0.90
N GLU A 170 -15.47 9.89 1.32
CA GLU A 170 -16.43 10.79 1.92
C GLU A 170 -17.37 11.38 0.86
N GLU A 171 -16.84 11.85 -0.27
CA GLU A 171 -17.64 12.31 -1.42
C GLU A 171 -18.61 11.23 -1.92
N LEU A 172 -18.15 9.98 -2.04
CA LEU A 172 -19.00 8.85 -2.43
C LEU A 172 -20.17 8.62 -1.47
N LYS A 173 -19.98 8.84 -0.16
CA LYS A 173 -21.07 8.69 0.82
C LYS A 173 -22.13 9.77 0.65
N TYR A 174 -21.72 11.01 0.37
CA TYR A 174 -22.66 12.09 0.11
C TYR A 174 -23.42 11.85 -1.20
N ALA A 175 -22.72 11.43 -2.26
CA ALA A 175 -23.35 11.09 -3.53
C ALA A 175 -24.36 9.94 -3.37
N GLU A 176 -24.01 8.88 -2.63
CA GLU A 176 -24.93 7.78 -2.35
C GLU A 176 -26.17 8.22 -1.57
N ALA A 177 -26.03 9.15 -0.62
CA ALA A 177 -27.17 9.69 0.12
C ALA A 177 -28.14 10.45 -0.79
N GLU A 178 -27.63 11.29 -1.70
CA GLU A 178 -28.44 12.04 -2.67
C GLU A 178 -29.23 11.12 -3.60
N TYR A 179 -28.67 9.98 -4.01
CA TYR A 179 -29.37 9.01 -4.86
C TYR A 179 -30.44 8.18 -4.15
N ASN A 180 -30.49 8.20 -2.81
CA ASN A 180 -31.46 7.45 -2.01
C ASN A 180 -32.67 8.30 -1.58
N GLU A 181 -32.71 9.60 -1.91
CA GLU A 181 -33.83 10.52 -1.69
C GLU A 181 -34.80 10.57 -2.89
#